data_AF-A0A6A7RS01-F1
#
_entry.id   AF-A0A6A7RS01-F1
#
_cell.length_a   1.000
_cell.length_b   1.000
_cell.length_c   1.000
_cell.angle_alpha   90.00
_cell.angle_beta   90.00
_cell.angle_gamma   90.00
#
_symmetry.space_group_name_H-M   'P 1'
#
loop_
_entity.id
_entity.type
_entity.pdbx_description
1 polymer ?
#
loop_
_entity_poly.entity_id
_entity_poly.type
_entity_poly.pdbx_seq_one_letter_code
_entity_poly.pdbx_strand_id
1 'polypeptide(L)' 'MVFSCLLFGASALAAPAPWYLWRSKLDGQVFCAQTPPGVGWQRVGGPYRDARCENTGVPGK' A
#
# COMPACT_ATOMS: atom_id res chain seq x y z
N MET A 1 -45.11 9.41 -9.36
CA MET A 1 -43.86 9.30 -10.15
C MET A 1 -42.81 8.62 -9.29
N VAL A 2 -42.43 7.38 -9.62
CA VAL A 2 -41.34 6.67 -8.93
C VAL A 2 -40.06 7.00 -9.68
N PHE A 3 -39.22 7.87 -9.10
CA PHE A 3 -37.90 8.18 -9.64
C PHE A 3 -36.96 6.99 -9.37
N SER A 4 -36.86 6.09 -10.36
CA SER A 4 -35.89 5.00 -10.35
C SER A 4 -34.51 5.57 -10.72
N CYS A 5 -33.71 5.92 -9.71
CA CYS A 5 -32.35 6.39 -9.91
C CYS A 5 -31.44 5.16 -10.14
N LEU A 6 -31.11 4.88 -11.41
CA LEU A 6 -30.07 3.88 -11.75
C LEU A 6 -28.74 4.34 -11.13
N LEU A 7 -28.25 3.59 -10.14
CA LEU A 7 -26.90 3.76 -9.59
C LEU A 7 -25.88 3.23 -10.61
N PHE A 8 -25.25 4.14 -11.36
CA PHE A 8 -24.04 3.83 -12.12
C PHE A 8 -22.87 3.64 -11.14
N GLY A 9 -22.50 2.39 -10.87
CA GLY A 9 -21.30 2.06 -10.12
C GLY A 9 -20.07 2.27 -11.01
N ALA A 10 -19.24 3.27 -10.71
CA ALA A 10 -17.95 3.43 -11.36
C ALA A 10 -16.98 2.34 -10.88
N SER A 11 -16.56 1.46 -11.79
CA SER A 11 -15.54 0.45 -11.51
C SER A 11 -14.17 1.11 -11.38
N ALA A 12 -13.66 1.25 -10.16
CA ALA A 12 -12.30 1.72 -9.92
C ALA A 12 -11.31 0.56 -10.16
N LEU A 13 -10.47 0.66 -11.19
CA LEU A 13 -9.34 -0.25 -11.41
C LEU A 13 -8.17 0.19 -10.52
N ALA A 14 -8.04 -0.44 -9.36
CA ALA A 14 -6.88 -0.26 -8.49
C ALA A 14 -5.74 -1.19 -8.93
N ALA A 15 -4.59 -0.62 -9.26
CA ALA A 15 -3.37 -1.40 -9.43
C ALA A 15 -2.90 -1.96 -8.07
N PRO A 16 -2.27 -3.15 -8.03
CA PRO A 16 -1.71 -3.67 -6.80
C PRO A 16 -0.67 -2.72 -6.21
N ALA A 17 -0.80 -2.40 -4.92
CA ALA A 17 0.05 -1.42 -4.27
C ALA A 17 1.43 -2.00 -3.91
N PRO A 18 2.50 -1.21 -4.06
CA PRO A 18 3.86 -1.63 -3.74
C PRO A 18 4.10 -1.74 -2.24
N TRP A 19 5.09 -2.55 -1.87
CA TRP A 19 5.51 -2.76 -0.48
C TRP A 19 6.78 -1.97 -0.16
N TYR A 20 6.95 -1.57 1.10
CA TYR A 20 8.09 -0.79 1.56
C TYR A 20 8.60 -1.29 2.92
N LEU A 21 9.91 -1.13 3.15
CA LEU A 21 10.48 -1.31 4.47
C LEU A 21 10.30 -0.03 5.28
N TRP A 22 9.65 -0.17 6.43
CA TRP A 22 9.44 0.89 7.41
C TRP A 22 10.29 0.62 8.64
N ARG A 23 11.06 1.61 9.08
CA ARG A 23 11.80 1.56 10.34
C ARG A 23 11.11 2.45 11.37
N SER A 24 10.86 1.89 12.54
CA SER A 24 10.39 2.64 13.71
C SER A 24 11.48 3.59 14.18
N LYS A 25 11.12 4.86 14.36
CA LYS A 25 12.02 5.88 14.91
C LYS A 25 12.21 5.73 16.43
N LEU A 26 11.33 4.98 17.10
CA LEU A 26 11.36 4.80 18.56
C LEU A 26 12.40 3.74 18.98
N ASP A 27 12.42 2.61 18.28
CA ASP A 27 13.19 1.42 18.68
C ASP A 27 13.99 0.79 17.53
N GLY A 28 13.92 1.35 16.32
CA GLY A 28 14.67 0.86 15.17
C GLY A 28 14.12 -0.41 14.53
N GLN A 29 12.99 -0.95 15.01
CA GLN A 29 12.37 -2.14 14.44
C GLN A 29 12.00 -1.92 12.97
N VAL A 30 12.20 -2.95 12.14
CA VAL A 30 11.95 -2.89 10.70
C VAL A 30 10.80 -3.82 10.35
N PHE A 31 9.84 -3.28 9.59
CA PHE A 31 8.63 -4.00 9.19
C PHE A 31 8.29 -3.72 7.72
N CYS A 32 7.86 -4.74 6.98
CA CYS A 32 7.42 -4.60 5.59
C CYS A 32 5.92 -4.31 5.52
N ALA A 33 5.53 -3.21 4.89
CA ALA A 33 4.13 -2.83 4.73
C ALA A 33 3.91 -1.92 3.51
N GLN A 34 2.71 -1.94 2.95
CA GLN A 34 2.30 -1.01 1.88
C GLN A 34 2.22 0.44 2.36
N THR A 35 1.82 0.66 3.62
CA THR A 35 1.67 1.98 4.26
C THR A 35 2.36 2.01 5.63
N PRO A 36 2.75 3.19 6.16
CA PRO A 36 3.33 3.26 7.49
C PRO A 36 2.29 2.84 8.54
N PRO A 37 2.68 2.06 9.58
CA PRO A 37 1.77 1.70 10.66
C PRO A 37 1.23 2.89 11.46
N GLY A 38 1.94 4.03 11.43
CA GLY A 38 1.51 5.26 12.09
C GLY A 38 2.58 6.34 12.08
N VAL A 39 2.37 7.39 12.88
CA VAL A 39 3.38 8.43 13.13
C VAL A 39 4.61 7.80 13.78
N GLY A 40 5.80 8.26 13.40
CA GLY A 40 7.05 7.72 13.94
C GLY A 40 7.67 6.58 13.13
N TRP A 41 7.11 6.24 11.97
CA TRP A 41 7.75 5.31 11.03
C TRP A 41 8.41 6.07 9.88
N GLN A 42 9.56 5.58 9.44
CA GLN A 42 10.31 6.13 8.31
C GLN A 42 10.49 5.06 7.24
N ARG A 43 10.21 5.40 5.98
CA ARG A 43 10.51 4.51 4.86
C ARG A 43 12.03 4.43 4.68
N VAL A 44 12.56 3.21 4.69
CA VAL A 44 14.00 2.94 4.57
C VAL A 44 14.33 2.04 3.36
N GLY A 45 13.33 1.52 2.66
CA GLY A 45 13.54 0.70 1.46
C GLY A 45 12.29 0.49 0.62
N GLY A 46 12.47 -0.08 -0.57
CA GLY A 46 11.42 -0.34 -1.57
C GLY A 46 11.40 0.66 -2.73
N PRO A 47 10.50 0.47 -3.71
CA PRO A 47 9.35 -0.45 -3.69
C PRO A 47 9.73 -1.93 -3.87
N TYR A 48 8.91 -2.80 -3.27
CA TYR A 48 8.95 -4.25 -3.42
C TYR A 48 7.64 -4.79 -4.01
N ARG A 49 7.76 -5.94 -4.69
CA ARG A 49 6.64 -6.64 -5.33
C ARG A 49 5.83 -7.51 -4.37
N ASP A 50 6.37 -7.83 -3.20
CA ASP A 50 5.79 -8.79 -2.27
C ASP A 50 5.78 -8.30 -0.80
N ALA A 51 4.93 -8.95 0.00
CA ALA A 51 4.68 -8.64 1.39
C ALA A 51 5.86 -8.93 2.34
N ARG A 52 6.89 -9.64 1.87
CA ARG A 52 8.11 -9.92 2.64
C ARG A 52 9.23 -8.95 2.31
N CYS A 53 9.02 -8.04 1.35
CA CYS A 53 10.04 -7.12 0.85
C CYS A 53 11.29 -7.85 0.35
N GLU A 54 11.12 -9.00 -0.31
CA GLU A 54 12.23 -9.83 -0.81
C GLU A 54 12.57 -9.53 -2.28
N ASN A 55 11.57 -9.19 -3.09
CA ASN A 55 11.72 -8.91 -4.52
C ASN A 55 11.49 -7.43 -4.79
N THR A 56 12.52 -6.74 -5.30
CA THR A 56 12.41 -5.32 -5.63
C THR A 56 11.50 -5.08 -6.84
N GLY A 57 10.88 -3.90 -6.89
CA GLY A 57 10.04 -3.46 -8.01
C GLY A 57 8.62 -3.11 -7.60
N VAL A 58 7.81 -2.72 -8.59
CA VAL A 58 6.39 -2.37 -8.41
C VAL A 58 5.54 -3.55 -8.87
N PRO A 59 4.55 -4.01 -8.09
CA PRO A 59 3.58 -5.01 -8.54
C PRO A 59 2.88 -4.59 -9.83
N GLY A 60 2.71 -5.53 -10.78
CA GLY A 60 2.00 -5.27 -12.04
C GLY A 60 2.73 -4.40 -13.06
N LYS A 61 4.00 -4.02 -12.81
CA LYS A 61 4.89 -3.40 -13.80
C LYS A 61 5.96 -4.37 -14.29
#